data_AF-A0A0F9JPF6-F1
#
_entry.id   AF-A0A0F9JPF6-F1
#
_cell.length_a   1.000
_cell.length_b   1.000
_cell.length_c   1.000
_cell.angle_alpha   90.00
_cell.angle_beta   90.00
_cell.angle_gamma   90.00
#
_symmetry.space_group_name_H-M   'P 1'
#
loop_
_entity.id
_entity.type
_entity.pdbx_description
1 polymer ?
#
loop_
_entity_poly.entity_id
_entity_poly.type
_entity_poly.pdbx_seq_one_letter_code
_entity_poly.pdbx_strand_id
1 'polypeptide(L)'
;MSSNNGMWLMFFEGKYHVWYCQCADNEPKRPDVLNNWYAKFDNKLNAESYAHDLIKEFSESGVMIEYGIMEVGSFRKVEIPKML
;
A
#
# COMPACT_ATOMS: atom_id res chain seq x y z
N MET A 1 6.42 14.40 -15.86
CA MET A 1 6.09 13.02 -15.44
C MET A 1 4.97 13.16 -14.42
N SER A 2 3.79 12.58 -14.68
CA SER A 2 2.71 12.55 -13.67
C SER A 2 3.19 11.67 -12.51
N SER A 3 3.06 12.17 -11.28
CA SER A 3 3.24 11.35 -10.09
C SER A 3 1.99 10.47 -9.96
N ASN A 4 2.14 9.16 -10.10
CA ASN A 4 1.04 8.24 -9.99
C ASN A 4 0.73 8.05 -8.50
N ASN A 5 -0.48 8.42 -8.10
CA ASN A 5 -0.97 8.25 -6.74
C ASN A 5 -1.60 6.86 -6.61
N GLY A 6 -1.12 6.04 -5.69
CA GLY A 6 -1.60 4.67 -5.49
C GLY A 6 -1.98 4.39 -4.05
N MET A 7 -3.06 3.62 -3.87
CA MET A 7 -3.45 3.04 -2.58
C MET A 7 -3.09 1.55 -2.57
N TRP A 8 -2.22 1.13 -1.66
CA TRP A 8 -1.76 -0.25 -1.59
C TRP A 8 -2.42 -0.99 -0.45
N LEU A 9 -2.80 -2.25 -0.70
CA LEU A 9 -3.21 -3.20 0.34
C LEU A 9 -2.40 -4.48 0.17
N MET A 10 -1.56 -4.82 1.14
CA MET A 10 -0.65 -5.96 1.06
C MET A 10 -0.80 -6.84 2.29
N PHE A 11 -0.75 -8.16 2.10
CA PHE A 11 -0.57 -9.09 3.21
C PHE A 11 0.92 -9.33 3.45
N PHE A 12 1.45 -8.85 4.58
CA PHE A 12 2.86 -8.89 4.94
C PHE A 12 3.00 -9.15 6.45
N GLU A 13 4.00 -9.96 6.84
CA GLU A 13 4.28 -10.28 8.25
C GLU A 13 3.04 -10.72 9.07
N GLY A 14 2.11 -11.43 8.42
CA GLY A 14 0.89 -11.96 9.06
C GLY A 14 -0.24 -10.94 9.25
N LYS A 15 -0.12 -9.73 8.71
CA LYS A 15 -1.14 -8.67 8.79
C LYS A 15 -1.46 -8.11 7.40
N TYR A 16 -2.59 -7.43 7.28
CA TYR A 16 -2.95 -6.60 6.14
C TYR A 16 -2.46 -5.18 6.38
N HIS A 17 -1.68 -4.65 5.46
CA HIS A 17 -1.09 -3.32 5.52
C HIS A 17 -1.74 -2.45 4.46
N VAL A 18 -2.13 -1.24 4.83
CA VAL A 18 -2.66 -0.23 3.90
C VAL A 18 -1.78 1.00 3.95
N TRP A 19 -1.38 1.55 2.80
CA TRP A 19 -0.68 2.83 2.72
C TRP A 19 -0.88 3.51 1.37
N TYR A 20 -0.78 4.83 1.40
CA TYR A 20 -0.73 5.66 0.22
C TYR A 20 0.73 5.82 -0.26
N CYS A 21 0.99 5.65 -1.55
CA CYS A 21 2.25 6.05 -2.18
C CYS A 21 2.01 7.09 -3.25
N GLN A 22 2.74 8.20 -3.20
CA GLN A 22 3.00 9.03 -4.36
C GLN A 22 4.21 8.43 -5.08
N CYS A 23 3.97 7.64 -6.12
CA CYS A 23 5.01 6.83 -6.76
C CYS A 23 5.27 7.35 -8.19
N ALA A 24 6.54 7.66 -8.51
CA ALA A 24 6.95 7.98 -9.88
C ALA A 24 7.12 6.73 -10.78
N ASP A 25 7.30 5.54 -10.16
CA ASP A 25 7.84 4.36 -10.85
C ASP A 25 6.97 3.09 -10.75
N ASN A 26 5.71 3.19 -10.29
CA ASN A 26 4.72 2.08 -10.25
C ASN A 26 5.12 0.76 -9.52
N GLU A 27 6.22 0.73 -8.77
CA GLU A 27 6.64 -0.51 -8.08
C GLU A 27 6.03 -0.62 -6.66
N PRO A 28 5.48 -1.79 -6.29
CA PRO A 28 5.11 -2.09 -4.90
C PRO A 28 6.37 -2.12 -4.04
N LYS A 29 6.65 -1.02 -3.36
CA LYS A 29 7.70 -0.96 -2.33
C LYS A 29 7.18 -1.59 -1.03
N ARG A 30 8.11 -1.99 -0.16
CA ARG A 30 7.75 -2.35 1.22
C ARG A 30 6.88 -1.24 1.83
N PRO A 31 5.90 -1.58 2.70
CA PRO A 31 5.03 -0.58 3.31
C PRO A 31 5.88 0.53 3.95
N ASP A 32 5.63 1.78 3.55
CA ASP A 32 6.29 2.92 4.17
C ASP A 32 5.63 3.18 5.52
N VAL A 33 6.22 2.62 6.57
CA VAL A 33 5.70 2.71 7.93
C VAL A 33 5.77 4.12 8.53
N LEU A 34 6.45 5.05 7.86
CA LEU A 34 6.55 6.46 8.26
C LEU A 34 5.45 7.32 7.63
N ASN A 35 4.64 6.76 6.73
CA ASN A 35 3.54 7.45 6.08
C ASN A 35 2.36 7.62 7.06
N ASN A 36 1.81 8.83 7.13
CA ASN A 36 0.69 9.13 8.05
C ASN A 36 -0.61 8.39 7.73
N TRP A 37 -0.75 7.87 6.51
CA TRP A 37 -1.91 7.08 6.06
C TRP A 37 -1.65 5.58 6.15
N TYR A 38 -0.55 5.16 6.78
CA TYR A 38 -0.22 3.76 7.02
C TYR A 38 -1.04 3.16 8.16
N ALA A 39 -1.66 2.00 7.92
CA ALA A 39 -2.32 1.21 8.96
C ALA A 39 -2.12 -0.30 8.77
N LYS A 40 -2.24 -1.05 9.87
CA LYS A 40 -2.19 -2.53 9.88
C LYS A 40 -3.47 -3.11 10.45
N PHE A 41 -3.93 -4.21 9.89
CA PHE A 41 -5.15 -4.91 10.28
C PHE A 41 -4.91 -6.41 10.33
N ASP A 42 -5.54 -7.09 11.29
CA ASP A 42 -5.56 -8.57 11.33
C ASP A 42 -6.59 -9.16 10.37
N ASN A 43 -7.51 -8.34 9.85
CA ASN A 43 -8.64 -8.74 9.01
C ASN A 43 -8.64 -7.98 7.67
N LYS A 44 -8.85 -8.71 6.56
CA LYS A 44 -8.89 -8.15 5.20
C LYS A 44 -9.98 -7.09 5.02
N LEU A 45 -11.20 -7.35 5.49
CA LEU A 45 -12.35 -6.45 5.31
C LEU A 45 -12.14 -5.12 6.03
N ASN A 46 -11.49 -5.13 7.20
CA ASN A 46 -11.14 -3.90 7.91
C ASN A 46 -10.08 -3.09 7.14
N ALA A 47 -9.09 -3.76 6.55
CA ALA A 47 -8.09 -3.12 5.70
C ALA A 47 -8.73 -2.52 4.43
N GLU A 48 -9.62 -3.26 3.77
CA GLU A 48 -10.36 -2.78 2.59
C GLU A 48 -11.22 -1.57 2.94
N SER A 49 -11.98 -1.64 4.04
CA SER A 49 -12.82 -0.52 4.50
C SER A 49 -12.00 0.74 4.73
N TYR A 50 -10.87 0.61 5.45
CA TYR A 50 -9.96 1.72 5.69
C TYR A 50 -9.36 2.29 4.39
N ALA A 51 -8.96 1.43 3.44
CA ALA A 51 -8.45 1.86 2.14
C ALA A 51 -9.51 2.64 1.34
N HIS A 52 -10.77 2.19 1.39
CA HIS A 52 -11.88 2.89 0.74
C HIS A 52 -12.19 4.24 1.38
N ASP A 53 -12.14 4.34 2.71
CA ASP A 53 -12.31 5.59 3.44
C ASP A 53 -11.22 6.61 3.06
N LEU A 54 -9.96 6.17 2.97
CA LEU A 54 -8.86 7.03 2.52
C LEU A 54 -9.01 7.48 1.05
N ILE A 55 -9.45 6.59 0.15
CA ILE A 55 -9.71 6.95 -1.25
C ILE A 55 -10.79 8.03 -1.33
N LYS A 56 -11.84 7.92 -0.50
CA LYS A 56 -12.90 8.93 -0.42
C LYS A 56 -12.36 10.26 0.09
N GLU A 57 -11.59 10.26 1.18
CA GLU A 57 -10.95 11.46 1.73
C GLU A 57 -10.05 12.17 0.70
N PHE A 58 -9.26 11.41 -0.05
CA PHE A 58 -8.41 11.94 -1.11
C PHE A 58 -9.21 12.53 -2.27
N SER A 59 -10.28 11.86 -2.69
CA SER A 59 -11.20 12.35 -3.72
C SER A 59 -11.82 13.69 -3.33
N GLU A 60 -12.26 13.82 -2.07
CA GLU A 60 -12.81 15.08 -1.52
C GLU A 60 -11.74 16.19 -1.42
N SER A 61 -10.47 15.81 -1.28
CA SER A 61 -9.32 16.73 -1.23
C SER A 61 -8.75 17.10 -2.62
N GLY A 62 -9.32 16.57 -3.71
CA GLY A 62 -8.84 16.81 -5.07
C GLY A 62 -7.59 16.00 -5.47
N VAL A 63 -7.18 15.03 -4.65
CA VAL A 63 -6.10 14.10 -4.97
C VAL A 63 -6.70 12.96 -5.81
N MET A 64 -6.31 12.88 -7.09
CA MET A 64 -6.68 11.74 -7.93
C MET A 64 -5.82 10.53 -7.58
N ILE A 65 -6.45 9.43 -7.17
CA ILE A 65 -5.81 8.11 -7.02
C ILE A 65 -5.96 7.37 -8.34
N GLU A 66 -4.84 7.04 -8.98
CA GLU A 66 -4.81 6.41 -10.31
C GLU A 66 -4.93 4.89 -10.23
N TYR A 67 -4.38 4.30 -9.16
CA TYR A 67 -4.39 2.86 -8.93
C TYR A 67 -5.10 2.58 -7.61
N GLY A 68 -6.26 1.89 -7.70
CA GLY A 68 -7.06 1.46 -6.56
C GLY A 68 -6.34 0.42 -5.70
N ILE A 69 -7.08 -0.29 -4.84
CA ILE A 69 -6.55 -1.31 -3.92
C ILE A 69 -5.74 -2.37 -4.69
N MET A 70 -4.41 -2.22 -4.71
CA MET A 70 -3.52 -3.16 -5.35
C MET A 70 -3.16 -4.26 -4.34
N GLU A 71 -3.75 -5.43 -4.50
CA GLU A 71 -3.40 -6.61 -3.70
C GLU A 71 -2.03 -7.13 -4.14
N VAL A 72 -1.00 -6.80 -3.37
CA VAL A 72 0.32 -7.40 -3.57
C VAL A 72 0.36 -8.72 -2.82
N GLY A 73 0.42 -9.81 -3.57
CA GLY A 73 0.60 -11.15 -3.02
C GLY A 73 1.80 -11.23 -2.09
N SER A 74 1.75 -12.15 -1.11
CA SER A 74 2.73 -12.26 -0.02
C SER A 74 4.17 -12.12 -0.51
N PHE A 75 4.94 -11.19 0.05
CA PHE A 75 6.38 -11.19 -0.15
C PHE A 75 6.95 -12.42 0.56
N ARG A 76 7.49 -13.36 -0.22
CA ARG A 76 8.50 -14.27 0.32
C ARG A 76 9.76 -13.43 0.52
N LYS A 77 10.31 -13.43 1.73
CA LYS A 77 11.66 -12.94 1.97
C LYS A 77 12.59 -13.74 1.05
N VAL A 78 13.09 -13.11 -0.01
CA VAL A 78 14.14 -13.71 -0.84
C VAL A 78 15.41 -13.59 -0.01
N GLU A 79 15.81 -14.69 0.62
CA GLU A 79 17.14 -14.77 1.22
C GLU A 79 18.14 -14.81 0.06
N ILE A 80 18.80 -13.67 -0.19
CA ILE A 80 19.95 -13.63 -1.10
C ILE A 80 21.05 -14.42 -0.38
N PRO A 81 21.51 -15.56 -0.90
CA PRO A 81 22.61 -16.29 -0.30
C PRO A 81 23.81 -15.35 -0.23
N LYS A 82 24.37 -15.16 0.97
CA LYS A 82 25.68 -14.53 1.07
C LYS A 82 26.65 -15.46 0.34
N MET A 83 27.20 -15.00 -0.79
CA MET A 83 28.32 -15.71 -1.42
C MET A 83 29.47 -15.71 -0.40
N LEU A 84 29.92 -16.91 -0.04
CA LEU A 84 31.09 -17.16 0.81
C LEU A 84 32.37 -16.72 0.10
#